data_AF-A0A921KST7-F1
#
_entry.id   AF-A0A921KST7-F1
#
_cell.length_a   1.000
_cell.length_b   1.000
_cell.length_c   1.000
_cell.angle_alpha   90.00
_cell.angle_beta   90.00
_cell.angle_gamma   90.00
#
_symmetry.space_group_name_H-M   'P 1'
#
loop_
_entity.id
_entity.type
_entity.pdbx_description
1 polymer ?
#
loop_
_entity_poly.entity_id
_entity_poly.type
_entity_poly.pdbx_seq_one_letter_code
_entity_poly.pdbx_strand_id
1 'polypeptide(L)'
;YLSIMDLGRMDLMLRSGFWKRITDAGWYPVVAGQTITYRRSLTLGQRFDLVTRVIGYDERWIYMEQVFRRGDTVIADAIVRARFLRSSGGSVDVQEVLDLVGQPPADLVLPDWAETWNRESSAHSRALADQNRGR
;
A
#
# COMPACT_ATOMS: atom_id res chain seq x y z
N TYR A 1 5.58 13.20 -4.84
CA TYR A 1 4.69 12.50 -3.91
C TYR A 1 4.84 10.99 -4.00
N LEU A 2 4.43 10.33 -5.10
CA LEU A 2 4.43 8.86 -5.18
C LEU A 2 5.80 8.20 -4.94
N SER A 3 6.87 8.71 -5.55
CA SER A 3 8.23 8.17 -5.31
C SER A 3 8.70 8.33 -3.86
N ILE A 4 8.25 9.39 -3.16
CA ILE A 4 8.53 9.58 -1.74
C ILE A 4 7.68 8.63 -0.89
N MET A 5 6.46 8.32 -1.33
CA MET A 5 5.63 7.30 -0.70
C MET A 5 6.26 5.90 -0.79
N ASP A 6 6.90 5.56 -1.91
CA ASP A 6 7.68 4.32 -2.03
C ASP A 6 8.77 4.24 -0.95
N LEU A 7 9.52 5.33 -0.74
CA LEU A 7 10.53 5.40 0.30
C LEU A 7 9.93 5.28 1.71
N GLY A 8 8.78 5.90 1.97
CA GLY A 8 8.10 5.78 3.27
C GLY A 8 7.65 4.34 3.57
N ARG A 9 7.18 3.60 2.57
CA ARG A 9 6.86 2.17 2.72
C ARG A 9 8.10 1.33 2.94
N MET A 10 9.19 1.64 2.21
CA MET A 10 10.48 0.98 2.42
C MET A 10 11.03 1.22 3.82
N ASP A 11 10.99 2.46 4.33
CA ASP A 11 11.40 2.80 5.70
C ASP A 11 10.60 1.99 6.73
N LEU A 12 9.27 1.92 6.58
CA LEU A 12 8.41 1.14 7.46
C LEU A 12 8.81 -0.35 7.49
N MET A 13 9.05 -0.95 6.32
CA MET A 13 9.45 -2.37 6.22
C MET A 13 10.85 -2.62 6.80
N LEU A 14 11.80 -1.71 6.58
CA LEU A 14 13.17 -1.84 7.11
C LEU A 14 13.18 -1.72 8.64
N ARG A 15 12.53 -0.70 9.19
CA ARG A 15 12.54 -0.42 10.64
C ARG A 15 11.79 -1.45 11.48
N SER A 16 10.82 -2.14 10.89
CA SER A 16 10.11 -3.27 11.52
C SER A 16 10.86 -4.60 11.42
N GLY A 17 11.96 -4.66 10.67
CA GLY A 17 12.64 -5.92 10.32
C GLY A 17 11.85 -6.79 9.32
N PHE A 18 10.68 -6.33 8.88
CA PHE A 18 9.80 -7.02 7.95
C PHE A 18 10.48 -7.23 6.60
N TRP A 19 11.24 -6.24 6.12
CA TRP A 19 11.97 -6.31 4.85
C TRP A 19 12.88 -7.54 4.76
N LYS A 20 13.67 -7.81 5.81
CA LYS A 20 14.57 -8.96 5.83
C LYS A 20 13.81 -10.28 5.75
N ARG A 21 12.71 -10.42 6.48
CA ARG A 21 11.92 -11.66 6.49
C ARG A 21 11.33 -11.97 5.12
N ILE A 22 10.74 -10.98 4.46
CA ILE A 22 10.12 -11.18 3.14
C ILE A 22 11.18 -11.48 2.07
N THR A 23 12.35 -10.82 2.12
CA THR A 23 13.41 -11.07 1.12
C THR A 23 14.08 -12.42 1.34
N ASP A 24 14.29 -12.84 2.58
CA ASP A 24 14.76 -14.20 2.92
C ASP A 24 13.78 -15.28 2.42
N ALA A 25 12.47 -14.98 2.41
CA ALA A 25 11.43 -15.85 1.84
C ALA A 25 11.34 -15.78 0.30
N GLY A 26 12.18 -14.98 -0.36
CA GLY A 26 12.15 -14.79 -1.81
C GLY A 26 10.96 -13.96 -2.30
N TRP A 27 10.38 -13.11 -1.45
CA TRP A 27 9.21 -12.29 -1.76
C TRP A 27 9.59 -10.83 -1.97
N TYR A 28 8.80 -10.12 -2.78
CA TYR A 28 8.96 -8.68 -2.98
C TYR A 28 7.60 -7.96 -3.04
N PRO A 29 7.51 -6.74 -2.51
CA PRO A 29 6.27 -5.96 -2.50
C PRO A 29 5.96 -5.37 -3.87
N VAL A 30 4.68 -5.34 -4.22
CA VAL A 30 4.16 -4.69 -5.43
C VAL A 30 2.93 -3.87 -5.09
N VAL A 31 2.94 -2.61 -5.51
CA VAL A 31 1.74 -1.75 -5.47
C VAL A 31 0.81 -2.15 -6.63
N ALA A 32 -0.44 -2.47 -6.31
CA ALA A 32 -1.44 -2.85 -7.30
C ALA A 32 -2.50 -1.78 -7.56
N GLY A 33 -2.51 -0.72 -6.75
CA GLY A 33 -3.37 0.43 -6.93
C GLY A 33 -3.12 1.45 -5.83
N GLN A 34 -3.25 2.72 -6.18
CA GLN A 34 -3.25 3.80 -5.22
C GLN A 34 -4.07 4.97 -5.76
N THR A 35 -4.67 5.73 -4.87
CA THR A 35 -5.26 7.03 -5.18
C THR A 35 -4.72 8.06 -4.21
N ILE A 36 -4.53 9.29 -4.68
CA ILE A 36 -3.94 10.38 -3.92
C ILE A 36 -4.80 11.64 -4.05
N THR A 37 -5.03 12.29 -2.92
CA THR A 37 -5.72 13.57 -2.82
C THR A 37 -4.70 14.66 -2.52
N TYR A 38 -4.66 15.71 -3.34
CA TYR A 38 -3.82 16.88 -3.12
C TYR A 38 -4.68 18.01 -2.54
N ARG A 39 -4.45 18.36 -1.28
CA ARG A 39 -5.19 19.42 -0.58
C ARG A 39 -4.50 20.77 -0.70
N ARG A 40 -3.16 20.76 -0.68
CA ARG A 40 -2.31 21.95 -0.79
C ARG A 40 -1.03 21.62 -1.54
N SER A 41 -0.41 22.64 -2.13
CA SER A 41 0.87 22.50 -2.83
C SER A 41 2.05 22.50 -1.85
N LEU A 42 3.05 21.66 -2.13
CA LEU A 42 4.40 21.82 -1.60
C LEU A 42 5.24 22.53 -2.66
N THR A 43 6.02 23.52 -2.24
CA THR A 43 7.03 24.15 -3.07
C THR A 43 8.42 23.59 -2.75
N LEU A 44 9.36 23.77 -3.67
CA LEU A 44 10.74 23.28 -3.51
C LEU A 44 11.38 23.85 -2.23
N GLY A 45 12.09 23.00 -1.49
CA GLY A 45 12.76 23.36 -0.24
C GLY A 45 11.87 23.36 1.00
N GLN A 46 10.55 23.16 0.86
CA GLN A 46 9.68 23.01 2.02
C GLN A 46 9.90 21.65 2.70
N ARG A 47 10.13 21.70 4.01
CA ARG A 47 10.16 20.51 4.87
C ARG A 47 8.74 20.01 5.12
N PHE A 48 8.59 18.69 5.14
CA PHE A 48 7.34 17.99 5.40
C PHE A 48 7.64 16.65 6.10
N ASP A 49 6.62 16.10 6.74
CA ASP A 49 6.64 14.74 7.29
C ASP A 49 5.79 13.83 6.41
N LEU A 50 6.25 12.60 6.22
CA LEU A 50 5.46 11.53 5.62
C LEU A 50 5.15 10.51 6.71
N VAL A 51 3.87 10.37 7.04
CA VAL A 51 3.40 9.32 7.94
C VAL A 51 2.87 8.17 7.12
N THR A 52 3.40 6.96 7.34
CA THR A 52 2.98 5.73 6.66
C THR A 52 2.44 4.74 7.68
N ARG A 53 1.24 4.19 7.44
CA ARG A 53 0.58 3.25 8.36
C ARG A 53 -0.12 2.15 7.58
N VAL A 54 0.00 0.91 8.04
CA VAL A 54 -0.89 -0.19 7.61
C VAL A 54 -2.25 0.04 8.25
N ILE A 55 -3.32 0.07 7.46
CA ILE A 55 -4.69 0.36 7.94
C ILE A 55 -5.61 -0.85 7.89
N GLY A 56 -5.14 -1.97 7.37
CA GLY A 56 -5.94 -3.18 7.23
C GLY A 56 -5.40 -4.09 6.14
N TYR A 57 -6.04 -5.24 6.01
CA TYR A 57 -5.81 -6.22 4.97
C TYR A 57 -7.11 -6.95 4.68
N ASP A 58 -7.21 -7.55 3.49
CA ASP A 58 -8.22 -8.55 3.16
C ASP A 58 -7.51 -9.87 2.80
N GLU A 59 -8.20 -10.83 2.19
CA GLU A 59 -7.61 -12.11 1.77
C GLU A 59 -6.43 -11.95 0.79
N ARG A 60 -6.37 -10.83 0.04
CA ARG A 60 -5.49 -10.65 -1.11
C ARG A 60 -4.56 -9.44 -1.01
N TRP A 61 -4.95 -8.40 -0.29
CA TRP A 61 -4.32 -7.10 -0.30
C TRP A 61 -4.00 -6.61 1.10
N ILE A 62 -2.88 -5.90 1.19
CA ILE A 62 -2.52 -5.08 2.35
C ILE A 62 -2.74 -3.62 2.00
N TYR A 63 -3.36 -2.88 2.91
CA TYR A 63 -3.72 -1.50 2.73
C TYR A 63 -2.85 -0.59 3.60
N MET A 64 -2.32 0.45 2.97
CA MET A 64 -1.55 1.48 3.66
C MET A 64 -2.13 2.85 3.40
N GLU A 65 -2.17 3.66 4.45
CA GLU A 65 -2.42 5.09 4.39
C GLU A 65 -1.10 5.85 4.48
N GLN A 66 -0.95 6.85 3.63
CA GLN A 66 0.21 7.73 3.61
C GLN A 66 -0.20 9.18 3.57
N VAL A 67 0.27 9.96 4.55
CA VAL A 67 -0.12 11.35 4.73
C VAL A 67 1.11 12.24 4.76
N PHE A 68 1.15 13.19 3.83
CA PHE A 68 2.10 14.29 3.82
C PHE A 68 1.58 15.41 4.73
N ARG A 69 2.35 15.76 5.76
CA ARG A 69 2.03 16.83 6.71
C ARG A 69 3.10 17.92 6.70
N ARG A 70 2.68 19.14 6.99
CA ARG A 70 3.57 20.26 7.30
C ARG A 70 3.07 20.90 8.60
N GLY A 71 3.68 20.52 9.73
CA GLY A 71 3.07 20.74 11.05
C GLY A 71 1.71 20.07 11.11
N ASP A 72 0.70 20.80 11.60
CA ASP A 72 -0.67 20.27 11.73
C ASP A 72 -1.47 20.26 10.42
N THR A 73 -0.88 20.75 9.31
CA THR A 73 -1.57 20.84 8.03
C THR A 73 -1.35 19.58 7.19
N VAL A 74 -2.45 18.90 6.82
CA VAL A 74 -2.42 17.86 5.78
C VAL A 74 -2.27 18.51 4.41
N ILE A 75 -1.22 18.11 3.70
CA ILE A 75 -0.89 18.60 2.36
C ILE A 75 -1.47 17.67 1.30
N ALA A 76 -1.22 16.37 1.45
CA ALA A 76 -1.72 15.32 0.58
C ALA A 76 -1.88 14.03 1.37
N ASP A 77 -2.81 13.19 0.95
CA ASP A 77 -3.02 11.87 1.53
C ASP A 77 -3.32 10.86 0.43
N ALA A 78 -2.98 9.60 0.69
CA ALA A 78 -3.17 8.54 -0.26
C ALA A 78 -3.50 7.22 0.45
N ILE A 79 -4.32 6.41 -0.22
CA ILE A 79 -4.47 4.99 0.09
C ILE A 79 -3.76 4.17 -0.98
N VAL A 80 -3.14 3.09 -0.54
CA VAL A 80 -2.36 2.17 -1.36
C VAL A 80 -2.82 0.76 -1.06
N ARG A 81 -3.14 -0.02 -2.10
CA ARG A 81 -3.26 -1.48 -1.99
C ARG A 81 -2.00 -2.12 -2.56
N ALA A 82 -1.45 -3.07 -1.82
CA ALA A 82 -0.25 -3.79 -2.20
C ALA A 82 -0.40 -5.29 -1.94
N ARG A 83 0.44 -6.08 -2.59
CA ARG A 83 0.61 -7.52 -2.34
C ARG A 83 2.07 -7.90 -2.44
N PHE A 84 2.39 -9.14 -2.08
CA PHE A 84 3.71 -9.72 -2.32
C PHE A 84 3.66 -10.69 -3.49
N LEU A 85 4.76 -10.74 -4.24
CA LEU A 85 5.01 -11.71 -5.28
C LEU A 85 6.25 -12.53 -4.94
N ARG A 86 6.27 -13.78 -5.40
CA ARG A 86 7.46 -14.64 -5.30
C ARG A 86 8.41 -14.31 -6.44
N SER A 87 9.71 -14.32 -6.17
CA SER A 87 10.75 -14.22 -7.20
C SER A 87 10.67 -15.37 -8.22
N SER A 88 10.20 -16.54 -7.80
CA SER A 88 9.92 -17.70 -8.66
C SER A 88 8.66 -17.57 -9.53
N GLY A 89 7.89 -16.49 -9.36
CA GLY A 89 6.57 -16.31 -9.98
C GLY A 89 5.41 -16.71 -9.08
N GLY A 90 4.27 -16.04 -9.27
CA GLY A 90 3.07 -16.22 -8.45
C GLY A 90 2.91 -15.17 -7.35
N SER A 91 1.69 -15.06 -6.83
CA SER A 91 1.38 -14.23 -5.64
C SER A 91 1.65 -14.98 -4.35
N VAL A 92 1.79 -14.20 -3.29
CA VAL A 92 1.78 -14.66 -1.90
C VAL A 92 0.46 -14.18 -1.30
N ASP A 93 -0.30 -15.10 -0.70
CA ASP A 93 -1.57 -14.76 -0.07
C ASP A 93 -1.34 -14.07 1.27
N VAL A 94 -2.29 -13.26 1.73
CA VAL A 94 -2.09 -12.46 2.94
C VAL A 94 -1.88 -13.35 4.16
N GLN A 95 -2.56 -14.50 4.24
CA GLN A 95 -2.35 -15.45 5.34
C GLN A 95 -0.89 -15.92 5.44
N GLU A 96 -0.23 -16.19 4.31
CA GLU A 96 1.18 -16.59 4.30
C GLU A 96 2.10 -15.47 4.80
N VAL A 97 1.74 -14.21 4.50
CA VAL A 97 2.44 -13.05 5.05
C VAL A 97 2.29 -13.01 6.57
N LEU A 98 1.08 -13.19 7.07
CA LEU A 98 0.80 -13.18 8.51
C LEU A 98 1.50 -14.33 9.25
N ASP A 99 1.58 -15.50 8.63
CA ASP A 99 2.30 -16.65 9.21
C ASP A 99 3.81 -16.37 9.33
N LEU A 100 4.38 -15.59 8.40
CA LEU A 100 5.80 -15.20 8.43
C LEU A 100 6.09 -14.11 9.49
N VAL A 101 5.17 -13.16 9.67
CA VAL A 101 5.47 -11.91 10.40
C VAL A 101 4.69 -11.72 11.69
N GLY A 102 3.73 -12.60 11.95
CA GLY A 102 2.84 -12.54 13.09
C GLY A 102 1.50 -11.88 12.76
N GLN A 103 0.52 -12.16 13.61
CA GLN A 103 -0.81 -11.57 13.51
C GLN A 103 -0.77 -10.10 13.94
N PRO A 104 -1.43 -9.19 13.21
CA PRO A 104 -1.55 -7.81 13.61
C PRO A 104 -2.47 -7.69 14.84
N PRO A 105 -2.50 -6.51 15.47
CA PRO A 105 -3.49 -6.19 16.49
C PRO A 105 -4.92 -6.48 16.01
N ALA A 106 -5.77 -7.01 16.89
CA ALA A 106 -7.14 -7.41 16.55
C ALA A 106 -8.04 -6.23 16.15
N ASP A 107 -7.67 -5.01 16.51
CA ASP A 107 -8.33 -3.77 16.15
C ASP A 107 -7.88 -3.22 14.78
N LEU A 108 -6.95 -3.88 14.08
CA LEU A 108 -6.57 -3.55 12.71
C LEU A 108 -7.64 -4.06 11.73
N VAL A 109 -8.75 -3.34 11.66
CA VAL A 109 -9.86 -3.62 10.74
C VAL A 109 -9.82 -2.65 9.57
N LEU A 110 -9.89 -3.19 8.35
CA LEU A 110 -9.92 -2.38 7.14
C LEU A 110 -11.18 -1.48 7.13
N PRO A 111 -11.06 -0.16 6.94
CA PRO A 111 -12.24 0.70 6.84
C PRO A 111 -13.10 0.44 5.59
N ASP A 112 -14.42 0.52 5.73
CA ASP A 112 -15.40 0.25 4.64
C ASP A 112 -15.14 1.06 3.36
N TRP A 113 -14.68 2.30 3.49
CA TRP A 113 -14.39 3.16 2.34
C TRP A 113 -13.19 2.64 1.54
N ALA A 114 -12.21 2.01 2.21
CA ALA A 114 -11.04 1.42 1.58
C ALA A 114 -11.39 0.13 0.83
N GLU A 115 -12.27 -0.68 1.43
CA GLU A 115 -12.83 -1.86 0.77
C GLU A 115 -13.63 -1.47 -0.47
N THR A 116 -14.51 -0.47 -0.33
CA THR A 116 -15.30 0.06 -1.46
C THR A 116 -14.39 0.58 -2.56
N TRP A 117 -13.39 1.40 -2.22
CA TRP A 117 -12.42 1.87 -3.20
C TRP A 117 -11.71 0.72 -3.91
N ASN A 118 -11.30 -0.33 -3.19
CA ASN A 118 -10.65 -1.50 -3.78
C ASN A 118 -11.56 -2.21 -4.78
N ARG A 119 -12.81 -2.47 -4.38
CA ARG A 119 -13.80 -3.17 -5.21
C ARG A 119 -14.06 -2.42 -6.51
N GLU A 120 -14.40 -1.13 -6.42
CA GLU A 120 -14.75 -0.32 -7.60
C GLU A 120 -13.56 -0.12 -8.53
N SER A 121 -12.39 0.25 -7.99
CA SER A 121 -11.19 0.46 -8.81
C SER A 121 -10.67 -0.84 -9.44
N SER A 122 -10.79 -1.98 -8.74
CA SER A 122 -10.43 -3.28 -9.32
C SER A 122 -11.38 -3.68 -10.44
N ALA A 123 -12.69 -3.49 -10.26
CA ALA A 123 -13.69 -3.79 -11.29
C ALA A 123 -13.43 -2.98 -12.55
N HIS A 124 -13.17 -1.67 -12.40
CA HIS A 124 -12.82 -0.80 -13.52
C HIS A 124 -11.55 -1.26 -14.25
N SER A 125 -10.46 -1.57 -13.53
CA SER A 125 -9.23 -2.06 -14.16
C SER A 125 -9.41 -3.38 -14.91
N ARG A 126 -10.23 -4.31 -14.40
CA ARG A 126 -10.54 -5.57 -15.10
C ARG A 126 -11.32 -5.31 -16.39
N ALA A 127 -12.34 -4.45 -16.33
CA ALA A 127 -13.13 -4.09 -17.50
C ALA A 127 -12.25 -3.51 -18.63
N LEU A 128 -11.26 -2.66 -18.30
CA LEU A 128 -10.30 -2.14 -19.29
C LEU A 128 -9.41 -3.24 -19.88
N ALA A 129 -8.98 -4.24 -19.09
CA ALA A 129 -8.17 -5.34 -19.57
C ALA A 129 -8.95 -6.24 -20.55
N ASP A 130 -10.23 -6.49 -20.27
CA ASP A 130 -11.08 -7.32 -21.12
C ASP A 130 -11.42 -6.64 -22.45
N GLN A 131 -11.65 -5.32 -22.45
CA GLN A 131 -11.82 -4.54 -23.69
C GLN A 131 -10.63 -4.66 -24.66
N ASN A 132 -9.41 -4.76 -24.11
CA ASN A 132 -8.20 -4.87 -24.92
C ASN A 132 -7.96 -6.28 -25.48
N ARG A 133 -8.56 -7.34 -24.91
CA ARG A 133 -8.42 -8.72 -25.40
C ARG A 133 -9.37 -9.07 -26.55
N GLY A 134 -10.41 -8.26 -26.76
CA GLY A 134 -11.37 -8.42 -27.85
C GLY A 134 -11.00 -7.67 -29.14
N ARG A 135 -9.80 -7.05 -29.20
CA ARG A 135 -9.22 -6.41 -30.39
C ARG A 135 -8.03 -7.21 -30.87
#